data_AF-E9H5B3-F1
#
_entry.id   AF-E9H5B3-F1
#
_cell.length_a   1.000
_cell.length_b   1.000
_cell.length_c   1.000
_cell.angle_alpha   90.00
_cell.angle_beta   90.00
_cell.angle_gamma   90.00
#
_symmetry.space_group_name_H-M   'P 1'
#
loop_
_entity.id
_entity.type
_entity.pdbx_description
1 polymer ?
#
loop_
_entity_poly.entity_id
_entity_poly.type
_entity_poly.pdbx_seq_one_letter_code
_entity_poly.pdbx_strand_id
1 'polypeptide(L)'
;MAFIEYKKKPETAKLFKDCTPTQNLAKLMNDVFDSLNGRHCKQGITLANMEDRFKPLKAMLKVLDITGQLHRTREKNSNQPMEMFVSTTTLRGMRIVIHSAMILTKEMLDNGYSNVLPGKWNQDPVERFFGIVRKIDDCPTAHSWLHIFRILSL
;
A
#
# COMPACT_ATOMS: atom_id res chain seq x y z
N MET A 1 5.02 12.74 13.18
CA MET A 1 3.55 12.58 13.03
C MET A 1 2.84 13.65 13.85
N ALA A 2 1.98 14.47 13.25
CA ALA A 2 1.34 15.61 13.91
C ALA A 2 0.48 15.23 15.14
N PHE A 3 -0.05 14.00 15.20
CA PHE A 3 -0.88 13.50 16.30
C PHE A 3 -0.21 13.55 17.69
N ILE A 4 1.10 13.35 17.77
CA ILE A 4 1.83 13.39 19.05
C ILE A 4 1.80 14.81 19.65
N GLU A 5 1.91 15.83 18.79
CA GLU A 5 1.88 17.22 19.21
C GLU A 5 0.48 17.64 19.67
N TYR A 6 -0.57 17.18 18.99
CA TYR A 6 -1.96 17.44 19.42
C TYR A 6 -2.34 16.68 20.71
N LYS A 7 -1.70 15.55 21.02
CA LYS A 7 -1.93 14.83 22.29
C LYS A 7 -1.31 15.55 23.48
N LYS A 8 -0.25 16.33 23.28
CA LYS A 8 0.43 17.12 24.33
C LYS A 8 -0.33 18.41 24.69
N LYS A 9 -1.19 18.90 23.80
CA LYS A 9 -1.96 20.13 23.99
C LYS A 9 -3.21 19.88 24.84
N PRO A 10 -3.43 20.63 25.94
CA PRO A 10 -4.60 20.46 26.81
C PRO A 10 -5.93 20.59 26.06
N GLU A 11 -6.02 21.50 25.09
CA GLU A 11 -7.23 21.75 24.30
C GLU A 11 -7.67 20.54 23.46
N THR A 12 -6.73 19.72 22.98
CA THR A 12 -7.00 18.62 22.05
C THR A 12 -6.76 17.24 22.65
N ALA A 13 -6.10 17.14 23.81
CA ALA A 13 -5.75 15.86 24.44
C ALA A 13 -6.96 14.94 24.67
N LYS A 14 -8.13 15.49 25.06
CA LYS A 14 -9.36 14.72 25.26
C LYS A 14 -9.91 14.11 23.97
N LEU A 15 -9.73 14.80 22.83
CA LEU A 15 -10.22 14.35 21.51
C LEU A 15 -9.41 13.17 20.96
N PHE A 16 -8.15 13.04 21.39
CA PHE A 16 -7.24 11.98 20.99
C PHE A 16 -7.05 10.90 22.07
N LYS A 17 -8.02 10.78 22.98
CA LYS A 17 -8.06 9.64 23.92
C LYS A 17 -8.20 8.35 23.10
N ASP A 18 -7.44 7.32 23.49
CA ASP A 18 -7.48 5.98 22.88
C ASP A 18 -7.18 5.91 21.37
N CYS A 19 -6.55 6.94 20.79
CA CYS A 19 -6.20 6.96 19.36
C CYS A 19 -4.95 6.14 19.01
N THR A 20 -4.24 5.60 20.00
CA THR A 20 -2.95 4.90 19.82
C THR A 20 -3.06 3.72 18.83
N PRO A 21 -4.09 2.85 18.87
CA PRO A 21 -4.22 1.77 17.89
C PRO A 21 -4.34 2.28 16.45
N THR A 22 -5.15 3.32 16.22
CA THR A 22 -5.32 3.95 14.91
C THR A 22 -4.02 4.59 14.43
N GLN A 23 -3.30 5.27 15.32
CA GLN A 23 -1.98 5.84 15.01
C GLN A 23 -0.98 4.76 14.59
N ASN A 24 -0.95 3.64 15.31
CA ASN A 24 -0.04 2.53 15.01
C ASN A 24 -0.38 1.87 13.67
N LEU A 25 -1.67 1.67 13.38
CA LEU A 25 -2.10 1.13 12.09
C LEU A 25 -1.77 2.09 10.94
N ALA A 26 -2.05 3.39 11.10
CA ALA A 26 -1.73 4.40 10.09
C ALA A 26 -0.21 4.46 9.82
N LYS A 27 0.61 4.37 10.88
CA LYS A 27 2.07 4.28 10.73
C LYS A 27 2.47 3.04 9.93
N LEU A 28 1.95 1.88 10.31
CA LEU A 28 2.25 0.63 9.64
C LEU A 28 1.85 0.68 8.16
N MET A 29 0.69 1.23 7.84
CA MET A 29 0.25 1.43 6.45
C MET A 29 1.21 2.34 5.68
N ASN A 30 1.65 3.45 6.27
CA ASN A 30 2.64 4.32 5.64
C ASN A 30 3.97 3.59 5.37
N ASP A 31 4.49 2.89 6.38
CA ASP A 31 5.77 2.18 6.25
C ASP A 31 5.68 1.05 5.21
N VAL A 32 4.54 0.35 5.11
CA VAL A 32 4.27 -0.64 4.05
C VAL A 32 4.25 0.02 2.68
N PHE A 33 3.57 1.16 2.54
CA PHE A 33 3.50 1.89 1.28
C PHE A 33 4.90 2.33 0.83
N ASP A 34 5.70 2.90 1.74
CA ASP A 34 7.07 3.33 1.44
C ASP A 34 7.96 2.16 1.02
N SER A 35 7.81 0.98 1.64
CA SER A 35 8.52 -0.23 1.22
C SER A 35 8.11 -0.73 -0.17
N LEU A 36 6.86 -0.51 -0.58
CA LEU A 36 6.33 -0.96 -1.88
C LEU A 36 6.38 0.12 -2.96
N ASN A 37 6.84 1.34 -2.66
CA ASN A 37 6.83 2.48 -3.59
C ASN A 37 8.21 3.12 -3.75
N GLY A 38 9.29 2.34 -3.65
CA GLY A 38 10.64 2.82 -3.99
C GLY A 38 10.75 3.12 -5.49
N ARG A 39 10.88 4.42 -5.86
CA ARG A 39 10.77 4.89 -7.27
C ARG A 39 12.11 5.16 -7.96
N HIS A 40 13.18 5.32 -7.19
CA HIS A 40 14.54 5.58 -7.68
C HIS A 40 15.58 4.88 -6.81
N CYS A 41 16.82 4.79 -7.26
CA CYS A 41 17.83 3.92 -6.65
C CYS A 41 18.05 4.14 -5.15
N LYS A 42 18.00 5.40 -4.67
CA LYS A 42 18.15 5.73 -3.23
C LYS A 42 16.99 5.22 -2.36
N GLN A 43 15.83 4.98 -2.97
CA GLN A 43 14.63 4.44 -2.30
C GLN A 43 14.43 2.94 -2.55
N GLY A 44 15.23 2.34 -3.44
CA GLY A 44 15.10 0.94 -3.80
C GLY A 44 15.50 -0.01 -2.68
N ILE A 45 15.18 -1.28 -2.90
CA ILE A 45 15.53 -2.37 -2.00
C ILE A 45 16.83 -3.00 -2.51
N THR A 46 17.82 -3.08 -1.63
CA THR A 46 19.13 -3.69 -1.86
C THR A 46 19.34 -4.80 -0.83
N LEU A 47 20.29 -5.71 -1.07
CA LEU A 47 20.65 -6.74 -0.08
C LEU A 47 20.93 -6.15 1.31
N ALA A 48 21.61 -5.00 1.37
CA ALA A 48 21.95 -4.31 2.61
C ALA A 48 20.75 -3.78 3.43
N ASN A 49 19.63 -3.43 2.78
CA ASN A 49 18.47 -2.82 3.46
C ASN A 49 17.20 -3.69 3.40
N MET A 50 17.27 -4.85 2.75
CA MET A 50 16.11 -5.69 2.46
C MET A 50 15.33 -6.06 3.72
N GLU A 51 16.02 -6.48 4.78
CA GLU A 51 15.34 -6.89 6.01
C GLU A 51 14.61 -5.70 6.67
N ASP A 52 15.21 -4.50 6.65
CA ASP A 52 14.56 -3.30 7.16
C ASP A 52 13.32 -2.93 6.34
N ARG A 53 13.39 -3.09 5.02
CA ARG A 53 12.24 -2.88 4.12
C ARG A 53 11.16 -3.94 4.30
N PHE A 54 11.52 -5.17 4.66
CA PHE A 54 10.60 -6.27 4.86
C PHE A 54 9.93 -6.27 6.24
N LYS A 55 10.53 -5.66 7.27
CA LYS A 55 9.93 -5.54 8.61
C LYS A 55 8.47 -5.04 8.61
N PRO A 56 8.12 -3.88 8.02
CA PRO A 56 6.74 -3.40 7.98
C PRO A 56 5.83 -4.33 7.16
N LEU A 57 6.35 -4.96 6.10
CA LEU A 57 5.60 -5.92 5.28
C LEU A 57 5.20 -7.16 6.07
N LYS A 58 6.16 -7.77 6.79
CA LYS A 58 5.92 -8.92 7.68
C LYS A 58 4.94 -8.57 8.80
N ALA A 59 5.06 -7.38 9.38
CA ALA A 59 4.14 -6.90 10.41
C ALA A 59 2.71 -6.73 9.87
N MET A 60 2.55 -6.18 8.66
CA MET A 60 1.25 -6.06 8.01
C MET A 60 0.64 -7.41 7.66
N LEU A 61 1.43 -8.38 7.16
CA LEU A 61 0.94 -9.75 6.94
C LEU A 61 0.35 -10.35 8.22
N LYS A 62 1.04 -10.20 9.36
CA LYS A 62 0.53 -10.65 10.66
C LYS A 62 -0.79 -9.97 11.03
N VAL A 63 -0.91 -8.66 10.80
CA VAL A 63 -2.17 -7.93 11.04
C VAL A 63 -3.29 -8.48 10.15
N LEU A 64 -3.04 -8.65 8.85
CA LEU A 64 -4.01 -9.20 7.91
C LEU A 64 -4.43 -10.62 8.31
N ASP A 65 -3.50 -11.45 8.75
CA ASP A 65 -3.73 -12.82 9.26
C ASP A 65 -4.63 -12.84 10.48
N ILE A 66 -4.29 -12.05 11.51
CA ILE A 66 -5.10 -11.93 12.72
C ILE A 66 -6.50 -11.42 12.38
N THR A 67 -6.62 -10.36 11.57
CA THR A 67 -7.93 -9.82 11.14
C THR A 67 -8.77 -10.88 10.43
N GLY A 68 -8.17 -11.61 9.48
CA GLY A 68 -8.88 -12.66 8.75
C GLY A 68 -9.21 -13.89 9.60
N GLN A 69 -8.42 -14.21 10.63
CA GLN A 69 -8.72 -15.27 11.59
C GLN A 69 -9.88 -14.86 12.48
N LEU A 70 -9.80 -13.70 13.14
CA LEU A 70 -10.86 -13.16 14.00
C LEU A 70 -12.19 -13.05 13.26
N HIS A 71 -12.17 -12.63 12.00
CA HIS A 71 -13.38 -12.57 11.18
C HIS A 71 -14.02 -13.95 10.93
N ARG A 72 -13.21 -15.02 10.81
CA ARG A 72 -13.69 -16.38 10.53
C ARG A 72 -14.14 -17.13 11.78
N THR A 73 -13.45 -16.95 12.90
CA THR A 73 -13.70 -17.68 14.15
C THR A 73 -14.70 -16.98 15.06
N ARG A 74 -15.28 -15.86 14.63
CA ARG A 74 -16.23 -15.09 15.43
C ARG A 74 -17.53 -15.86 15.70
N GLU A 75 -18.06 -15.70 16.90
CA GLU A 75 -19.43 -16.09 17.22
C GLU A 75 -20.41 -15.14 16.52
N LYS A 76 -21.42 -15.70 15.85
CA LYS A 76 -22.54 -14.92 15.31
C LYS A 76 -23.29 -14.35 16.53
N ASN A 77 -23.30 -13.01 16.70
CA ASN A 77 -23.99 -12.24 17.75
C ASN A 77 -23.17 -11.80 19.00
N SER A 78 -21.84 -11.67 18.91
CA SER A 78 -21.07 -11.07 20.03
C SER A 78 -21.17 -9.53 20.07
N ASN A 79 -21.02 -8.93 21.26
CA ASN A 79 -20.95 -7.48 21.47
C ASN A 79 -19.62 -6.84 21.01
N GLN A 80 -18.76 -7.56 20.29
CA GLN A 80 -17.48 -7.02 19.81
C GLN A 80 -17.65 -6.29 18.47
N PRO A 81 -16.82 -5.26 18.18
CA PRO A 81 -16.91 -4.48 16.94
C PRO A 81 -16.96 -5.38 15.69
N MET A 82 -17.99 -5.16 14.88
CA MET A 82 -18.57 -6.12 13.94
C MET A 82 -17.87 -6.14 12.56
N GLU A 83 -17.11 -5.08 12.25
CA GLU A 83 -16.62 -4.75 10.91
C GLU A 83 -15.10 -4.91 10.84
N MET A 84 -14.62 -5.61 9.80
CA MET A 84 -13.20 -5.58 9.47
C MET A 84 -12.82 -4.17 9.01
N PHE A 85 -11.60 -3.73 9.32
CA PHE A 85 -11.10 -2.43 8.84
C PHE A 85 -10.92 -2.37 7.30
N VAL A 86 -11.01 -3.52 6.62
CA VAL A 86 -10.91 -3.68 5.16
C VAL A 86 -11.86 -4.77 4.69
N SER A 87 -12.30 -4.68 3.43
CA SER A 87 -13.09 -5.75 2.80
C SER A 87 -12.29 -7.06 2.67
N THR A 88 -12.98 -8.20 2.58
CA THR A 88 -12.35 -9.51 2.34
C THR A 88 -11.50 -9.52 1.07
N THR A 89 -11.95 -8.84 0.00
CA THR A 89 -11.23 -8.72 -1.27
C THR A 89 -9.95 -7.93 -1.09
N THR A 90 -10.01 -6.77 -0.44
CA THR A 90 -8.84 -5.94 -0.13
C THR A 90 -7.83 -6.68 0.73
N LEU A 91 -8.30 -7.39 1.77
CA LEU A 91 -7.45 -8.19 2.65
C LEU A 91 -6.68 -9.27 1.88
N ARG A 92 -7.38 -10.03 1.02
CA ARG A 92 -6.75 -11.05 0.16
C ARG A 92 -5.76 -10.43 -0.83
N GLY A 93 -6.14 -9.33 -1.48
CA GLY A 93 -5.30 -8.60 -2.42
C GLY A 93 -4.01 -8.09 -1.77
N MET A 94 -4.12 -7.46 -0.59
CA MET A 94 -2.95 -6.98 0.15
C MET A 94 -2.00 -8.11 0.53
N ARG A 95 -2.51 -9.26 1.00
CA ARG A 95 -1.66 -10.42 1.30
C ARG A 95 -0.89 -10.90 0.07
N ILE A 96 -1.57 -11.04 -1.07
CA ILE A 96 -0.94 -11.48 -2.32
C ILE A 96 0.14 -10.48 -2.74
N VAL A 97 -0.19 -9.18 -2.79
CA VAL A 97 0.75 -8.13 -3.20
C VAL A 97 1.98 -8.13 -2.31
N ILE A 98 1.82 -8.18 -0.98
CA ILE A 98 2.95 -8.15 -0.05
C ILE A 98 3.82 -9.40 -0.20
N HIS A 99 3.22 -10.59 -0.26
CA HIS A 99 3.97 -11.84 -0.45
C HIS A 99 4.73 -11.85 -1.78
N SER A 100 4.05 -11.56 -2.89
CA SER A 100 4.65 -11.52 -4.22
C SER A 100 5.78 -10.50 -4.28
N ALA A 101 5.58 -9.31 -3.72
CA ALA A 101 6.60 -8.26 -3.67
C ALA A 101 7.87 -8.72 -2.94
N MET A 102 7.71 -9.36 -1.77
CA MET A 102 8.85 -9.86 -1.00
C MET A 102 9.59 -10.99 -1.73
N ILE A 103 8.86 -11.94 -2.30
CA ILE A 103 9.45 -13.08 -3.02
C ILE A 103 10.20 -12.61 -4.26
N LEU A 104 9.56 -11.80 -5.11
CA LEU A 104 10.18 -11.27 -6.32
C LEU A 104 11.38 -10.38 -6.01
N THR A 105 11.30 -9.54 -4.98
CA THR A 105 12.44 -8.72 -4.55
C THR A 105 13.62 -9.62 -4.20
N LYS A 106 13.38 -10.65 -3.37
CA LYS A 106 14.44 -11.57 -2.96
C LYS A 106 15.04 -12.31 -4.15
N GLU A 107 14.19 -12.86 -5.02
CA GLU A 107 14.63 -13.56 -6.23
C GLU A 107 15.47 -12.68 -7.15
N MET A 108 15.07 -11.42 -7.38
CA MET A 108 15.87 -10.49 -8.17
C MET A 108 17.23 -10.22 -7.52
N LEU A 109 17.28 -9.95 -6.21
CA LEU A 109 18.54 -9.70 -5.53
C LEU A 109 19.46 -10.95 -5.54
N ASP A 110 18.90 -12.14 -5.34
CA ASP A 110 19.62 -13.42 -5.39
C ASP A 110 20.18 -13.70 -6.80
N ASN A 111 19.53 -13.19 -7.86
CA ASN A 111 20.00 -13.25 -9.25
C ASN A 111 20.99 -12.13 -9.64
N GLY A 112 21.55 -11.41 -8.66
CA GLY A 112 22.62 -10.42 -8.89
C GLY A 112 22.14 -9.02 -9.26
N TYR A 113 20.84 -8.73 -9.19
CA TYR A 113 20.37 -7.35 -9.32
C TYR A 113 20.82 -6.55 -8.09
N SER A 114 21.52 -5.43 -8.31
CA SER A 114 22.03 -4.59 -7.21
C SER A 114 20.92 -3.87 -6.43
N ASN A 115 19.77 -3.64 -7.08
CA ASN A 115 18.70 -2.83 -6.54
C ASN A 115 17.36 -3.18 -7.21
N VAL A 116 16.29 -3.22 -6.41
CA VAL A 116 14.91 -3.47 -6.86
C VAL A 116 14.08 -2.22 -6.60
N LEU A 117 13.23 -1.83 -7.55
CA LEU A 117 12.36 -0.65 -7.45
C LEU A 117 10.87 -1.07 -7.43
N PRO A 118 10.30 -1.42 -6.26
CA PRO A 118 8.92 -1.87 -6.16
C PRO A 118 7.90 -0.84 -6.68
N GLY A 119 8.23 0.46 -6.66
CA GLY A 119 7.39 1.51 -7.24
C GLY A 119 7.25 1.44 -8.77
N LYS A 120 7.93 0.51 -9.44
CA LYS A 120 7.75 0.19 -10.87
C LYS A 120 6.75 -0.94 -11.12
N TRP A 121 6.23 -1.59 -10.08
CA TRP A 121 5.26 -2.68 -10.19
C TRP A 121 3.80 -2.21 -10.19
N ASN A 122 3.57 -0.92 -9.98
CA ASN A 122 2.22 -0.35 -9.93
C ASN A 122 1.73 0.10 -11.32
N GLN A 123 0.42 0.41 -11.39
CA GLN A 123 -0.24 0.86 -12.62
C GLN A 123 -0.18 2.40 -12.81
N ASP A 124 0.52 3.14 -11.94
CA ASP A 124 0.62 4.60 -12.01
C ASP A 124 1.03 5.12 -13.40
N PRO A 125 1.99 4.49 -14.14
CA PRO A 125 2.34 4.95 -15.47
C PRO A 125 1.18 4.87 -16.46
N VAL A 126 0.37 3.82 -16.38
CA VAL A 126 -0.80 3.60 -17.24
C VAL A 126 -1.91 4.58 -16.89
N GLU A 127 -2.18 4.79 -15.61
CA GLU A 127 -3.16 5.79 -15.15
C GLU A 127 -2.76 7.21 -15.56
N ARG A 128 -1.46 7.54 -15.47
CA ARG A 128 -0.94 8.82 -15.95
C ARG A 128 -1.15 8.99 -17.45
N PHE A 129 -0.93 7.93 -18.23
CA PHE A 129 -1.21 7.94 -19.65
C PHE A 129 -2.70 8.22 -19.93
N PHE A 130 -3.61 7.54 -19.22
CA PHE A 130 -5.04 7.85 -19.33
C PHE A 130 -5.39 9.28 -18.93
N GLY A 131 -4.71 9.85 -17.93
CA GLY A 131 -4.85 11.27 -17.58
C GLY A 131 -4.42 12.22 -18.70
N ILE A 132 -3.35 11.89 -19.43
CA ILE A 132 -2.91 12.65 -20.61
C ILE A 132 -3.97 12.59 -21.72
N VAL A 133 -4.51 11.40 -22.01
CA VAL A 133 -5.59 11.23 -23.00
C VAL A 133 -6.81 12.06 -22.59
N ARG A 134 -7.23 11.98 -21.32
CA ARG A 134 -8.39 12.74 -20.81
C ARG A 134 -8.19 14.25 -20.77
N LYS A 135 -6.94 14.71 -20.70
CA LYS A 135 -6.63 16.14 -20.84
C LYS A 135 -6.90 16.66 -22.26
N ILE A 136 -6.81 15.79 -23.27
CA ILE A 136 -7.12 16.12 -24.67
C ILE A 136 -8.62 16.02 -24.92
N ASP A 137 -9.24 14.94 -24.44
CA ASP A 137 -10.68 14.65 -24.56
C ASP A 137 -11.15 13.97 -23.27
N ASP A 138 -11.94 14.66 -22.44
CA ASP A 138 -12.30 14.24 -21.06
C ASP A 138 -13.02 12.88 -21.02
N CYS A 139 -13.86 12.61 -22.01
CA CYS A 139 -14.60 11.36 -22.13
C CYS A 139 -14.57 10.86 -23.58
N PRO A 140 -13.43 10.31 -24.03
CA PRO A 140 -13.26 9.93 -25.42
C PRO A 140 -14.10 8.71 -25.75
N THR A 141 -14.68 8.70 -26.94
CA THR A 141 -15.22 7.48 -27.53
C THR A 141 -14.08 6.51 -27.86
N ALA A 142 -14.38 5.23 -28.09
CA ALA A 142 -13.36 4.29 -28.55
C ALA A 142 -12.63 4.78 -29.83
N HIS A 143 -13.33 5.48 -30.72
CA HIS A 143 -12.75 6.03 -31.95
C HIS A 143 -11.79 7.21 -31.65
N SER A 144 -12.23 8.20 -30.87
CA SER A 144 -11.36 9.34 -30.51
C SER A 144 -10.18 8.89 -29.64
N TRP A 145 -10.40 7.95 -28.72
CA TRP A 145 -9.33 7.34 -27.93
C TRP A 145 -8.26 6.69 -28.82
N LEU A 146 -8.65 5.90 -29.83
CA LEU A 146 -7.69 5.24 -30.73
C LEU A 146 -6.85 6.24 -31.52
N HIS A 147 -7.45 7.34 -31.96
CA HIS A 147 -6.70 8.40 -32.64
C HIS A 147 -5.73 9.11 -31.70
N ILE A 148 -6.17 9.49 -30.50
CA ILE A 148 -5.31 10.14 -29.49
C ILE A 148 -4.18 9.19 -29.09
N PHE A 149 -4.49 7.91 -28.84
CA PHE A 149 -3.50 6.88 -28.52
C PHE A 149 -2.46 6.76 -29.62
N ARG A 150 -2.87 6.70 -30.89
CA ARG A 150 -1.94 6.67 -32.04
C ARG A 150 -1.04 7.89 -32.08
N ILE A 151 -1.58 9.09 -31.86
CA ILE A 151 -0.80 10.33 -31.86
C ILE A 151 0.24 10.35 -30.73
N LEU A 152 -0.11 9.86 -29.54
CA LEU A 152 0.76 9.87 -28.37
C LEU A 152 1.76 8.69 -28.31
N SER A 153 1.56 7.65 -29.10
CA SER A 153 2.40 6.44 -29.10
C SER A 153 3.38 6.38 -30.28
N LEU A 154 3.29 7.34 -31.21
CA LEU A 154 4.24 7.56 -32.30
C LEU A 154 5.37 8.49 -31.81
#